data_AF-A0AAN6MZK3-F1
#
_entry.id   AF-A0AAN6MZK3-F1
#
_cell.length_a   1.000
_cell.length_b   1.000
_cell.length_c   1.000
_cell.angle_alpha   90.00
_cell.angle_beta   90.00
_cell.angle_gamma   90.00
#
_symmetry.space_group_name_H-M   'P 1'
#
loop_
_entity.id
_entity.type
_entity.pdbx_description
1 polymer ?
#
loop_
_entity_poly.entity_id
_entity_poly.type
_entity_poly.pdbx_seq_one_letter_code
_entity_poly.pdbx_strand_id
1 'polypeptide(L)'
;MWPHSGSHSAQASVCSLRISNRAVNRRDDQRNTIELPKGISKGTSHLTVEMSLKKVTTCLWFDGQAEEAANLYTSVFANSKITFVQRYSDAGKETHGREPGTVMAVGFELNGHPFVGLNGGPQFRFSEAISFQIDCVDQAEVDHFWDKLGEGGDDAKSRCGWLADRFGVSWQVIPTVLKDMLAATDRARADRATKAMMGMKKLDIAVLQQAFDG
;
A
#
# COMPACT_ATOMS: atom_id res chain seq x y z
N MET A 1 21.93 -1.42 14.24
CA MET A 1 23.27 -1.13 13.66
C MET A 1 23.09 -1.15 12.16
N TRP A 2 23.01 0.01 11.51
CA TRP A 2 22.85 0.14 10.06
C TRP A 2 24.26 0.29 9.45
N PRO A 3 24.66 -0.48 8.42
CA PRO A 3 25.92 -0.23 7.74
C PRO A 3 25.71 0.70 6.54
N HIS A 4 26.64 1.65 6.41
CA HIS A 4 26.83 2.52 5.26
C HIS A 4 27.76 1.88 4.21
N SER A 5 27.59 2.40 3.00
CA SER A 5 28.57 2.53 1.89
C SER A 5 28.58 1.43 0.82
N GLY A 6 28.68 1.90 -0.44
CA GLY A 6 28.89 1.08 -1.63
C GLY A 6 28.46 1.75 -2.92
N SER A 7 29.10 2.88 -3.28
CA SER A 7 28.94 3.56 -4.56
C SER A 7 29.35 2.67 -5.74
N HIS A 8 28.49 2.52 -6.76
CA HIS A 8 28.87 2.08 -8.10
C HIS A 8 28.36 3.09 -9.12
N SER A 9 29.29 3.69 -9.84
CA SER A 9 29.05 4.60 -10.96
C SER A 9 28.64 3.81 -12.20
N ALA A 10 27.44 4.05 -12.72
CA ALA A 10 27.07 3.73 -14.08
C ALA A 10 26.73 5.04 -14.80
N GLN A 11 27.54 5.38 -15.80
CA GLN A 11 27.32 6.53 -16.68
C GLN A 11 26.05 6.30 -17.51
N ALA A 12 25.02 7.10 -17.28
CA ALA A 12 23.90 7.26 -18.19
C ALA A 12 24.14 8.53 -19.02
N SER A 13 24.21 8.36 -20.34
CA SER A 13 24.27 9.47 -21.31
C SER A 13 22.92 10.21 -21.31
N VAL A 14 22.89 11.42 -20.77
CA VAL A 14 21.69 12.27 -20.72
C VAL A 14 21.69 13.18 -21.94
N CYS A 15 20.66 13.04 -22.78
CA CYS A 15 20.36 13.94 -23.88
C CYS A 15 20.03 15.34 -23.32
N SER A 16 20.85 16.34 -23.63
CA SER A 16 20.73 17.70 -23.09
C SER A 16 19.64 18.49 -23.83
N LEU A 17 18.45 18.62 -23.22
CA LEU A 17 17.45 19.61 -23.61
C LEU A 17 17.55 20.82 -22.66
N ARG A 18 18.00 21.96 -23.20
CA ARG A 18 17.99 23.26 -22.49
C ARG A 18 16.54 23.71 -22.31
N ILE A 19 16.07 23.75 -21.07
CA ILE A 19 14.81 24.42 -20.70
C ILE A 19 15.18 25.74 -20.01
N SER A 20 14.73 26.85 -20.61
CA SER A 20 14.87 28.20 -20.10
C SER A 20 13.97 28.40 -18.87
N ASN A 21 14.56 28.77 -17.73
CA ASN A 21 13.82 29.18 -16.54
C ASN A 21 13.18 30.57 -16.76
N ARG A 22 11.89 30.60 -17.09
CA ARG A 22 11.05 31.78 -16.88
C ARG A 22 10.14 31.50 -15.68
N ALA A 23 10.23 32.37 -14.68
CA ALA A 23 9.47 32.30 -13.44
C ALA A 23 7.97 32.19 -13.71
N VAL A 24 7.33 31.15 -13.16
CA VAL A 24 5.86 31.06 -13.07
C VAL A 24 5.47 31.41 -11.64
N ASN A 25 4.77 32.53 -11.55
CA ASN A 25 4.27 33.12 -10.32
C ASN A 25 3.11 32.27 -9.77
N ARG A 26 3.12 31.97 -8.48
CA ARG A 26 2.02 31.29 -7.76
C ARG A 26 0.73 32.09 -7.90
N ARG A 27 -0.37 31.44 -8.26
CA ARG A 27 -1.72 31.80 -7.81
C ARG A 27 -2.56 30.53 -7.65
N ASP A 28 -3.03 30.34 -6.42
CA ASP A 28 -4.17 29.53 -6.05
C ASP A 28 -5.39 29.83 -6.93
N ASP A 29 -6.25 28.80 -7.06
CA ASP A 29 -7.70 28.82 -7.35
C ASP A 29 -8.05 27.87 -8.50
N GLN A 30 -8.20 26.59 -8.18
CA GLN A 30 -9.02 25.67 -8.98
C GLN A 30 -10.29 25.32 -8.21
N ARG A 31 -11.13 26.34 -7.99
CA ARG A 31 -12.58 26.13 -7.89
C ARG A 31 -13.07 25.70 -9.27
N ASN A 32 -13.34 24.41 -9.43
CA ASN A 32 -14.06 23.89 -10.59
C ASN A 32 -15.53 24.34 -10.50
N THR A 33 -15.81 25.52 -11.02
CA THR A 33 -17.19 25.99 -11.24
C THR A 33 -17.66 25.41 -12.58
N ILE A 34 -18.49 24.37 -12.53
CA ILE A 34 -19.20 23.89 -13.72
C ILE A 34 -20.45 24.76 -13.85
N GLU A 35 -20.48 25.67 -14.83
CA GLU A 35 -21.72 26.35 -15.21
C GLU A 35 -22.60 25.39 -16.02
N LEU A 36 -23.81 25.13 -15.52
CA LEU A 36 -24.84 24.39 -16.26
C LEU A 36 -25.51 25.32 -17.29
N PRO A 37 -25.83 24.85 -18.52
CA PRO A 37 -26.57 25.64 -19.48
C PRO A 37 -27.96 25.99 -18.95
N LYS A 38 -28.36 27.26 -19.11
CA LYS A 38 -29.66 27.76 -18.65
C LYS A 38 -30.79 27.12 -19.46
N GLY A 39 -31.56 26.25 -18.81
CA GLY A 39 -32.86 25.79 -19.31
C GLY A 39 -33.09 24.30 -19.24
N ILE A 40 -33.11 23.68 -18.05
CA ILE A 40 -33.77 22.39 -17.83
C ILE A 40 -34.55 22.46 -16.51
N SER A 41 -35.83 22.08 -16.58
CA SER A 41 -36.84 22.18 -15.53
C SER A 41 -36.55 21.30 -14.31
N LYS A 42 -36.92 21.80 -13.12
CA LYS A 42 -36.93 21.07 -11.85
C LYS A 42 -37.72 19.77 -11.98
N GLY A 43 -37.08 18.65 -11.65
CA GLY A 43 -37.75 17.38 -11.41
C GLY A 43 -36.92 16.20 -11.87
N THR A 44 -36.07 15.68 -10.99
CA THR A 44 -35.76 14.25 -10.75
C THR A 44 -34.61 14.23 -9.75
N SER A 45 -34.76 13.42 -8.71
CA SER A 45 -33.76 13.16 -7.67
C SER A 45 -32.40 12.81 -8.28
N HIS A 46 -31.48 13.76 -8.29
CA HIS A 46 -30.07 13.46 -8.49
C HIS A 46 -29.58 12.71 -7.25
N LEU A 47 -29.60 11.38 -7.32
CA LEU A 47 -28.57 10.58 -6.66
C LEU A 47 -27.24 11.11 -7.21
N THR A 48 -26.62 12.00 -6.45
CA THR A 48 -25.21 12.33 -6.62
C THR A 48 -24.46 11.03 -6.37
N VAL A 49 -24.24 10.27 -7.44
CA VAL A 49 -23.16 9.29 -7.47
C VAL A 49 -21.91 10.16 -7.39
N GLU A 50 -21.45 10.38 -6.16
CA GLU A 50 -20.12 10.90 -5.90
C GLU A 50 -19.14 9.80 -6.38
N MET A 51 -18.94 9.73 -7.69
CA MET A 51 -17.84 9.01 -8.28
C MET A 51 -16.58 9.68 -7.76
N SER A 52 -16.07 9.16 -6.65
CA SER A 52 -14.78 9.52 -6.09
C SER A 52 -13.74 9.31 -7.18
N LEU A 53 -13.39 10.38 -7.90
CA LEU A 53 -12.23 10.42 -8.78
C LEU A 53 -11.02 10.29 -7.88
N LYS A 54 -10.50 9.07 -7.76
CA LYS A 54 -9.28 8.78 -7.00
C LYS A 54 -8.13 9.47 -7.73
N LYS A 55 -7.59 10.54 -7.13
CA LYS A 55 -6.51 11.37 -7.73
C LYS A 55 -5.14 10.70 -7.68
N VAL A 56 -4.97 9.72 -6.80
CA VAL A 56 -3.72 8.97 -6.59
C VAL A 56 -4.09 7.51 -6.35
N THR A 57 -3.36 6.60 -7.00
CA THR A 57 -3.52 5.15 -6.86
C THR A 57 -2.16 4.54 -6.53
N THR A 58 -2.13 3.65 -5.54
CA THR A 58 -0.92 2.92 -5.20
C THR A 58 -0.67 1.84 -6.25
N CYS A 59 0.50 1.88 -6.88
CA CYS A 59 0.94 0.87 -7.85
C CYS A 59 1.99 -0.04 -7.23
N LEU A 60 1.75 -1.35 -7.25
CA LEU A 60 2.61 -2.40 -6.74
C LEU A 60 3.25 -3.14 -7.90
N TRP A 61 4.58 -3.26 -7.88
CA TRP A 61 5.35 -3.91 -8.93
C TRP A 61 5.57 -5.39 -8.62
N PHE A 62 5.17 -6.27 -9.53
CA PHE A 62 5.31 -7.72 -9.40
C PHE A 62 6.08 -8.33 -10.57
N ASP A 63 6.60 -9.54 -10.33
CA ASP A 63 7.14 -10.41 -11.37
C ASP A 63 6.13 -11.52 -11.71
N GLY A 64 5.12 -11.17 -12.51
CA GLY A 64 4.13 -12.13 -13.01
C GLY A 64 3.00 -12.48 -12.03
N GLN A 65 3.11 -12.12 -10.75
CA GLN A 65 2.20 -12.57 -9.68
C GLN A 65 1.10 -11.56 -9.29
N ALA A 66 0.90 -10.47 -10.05
CA ALA A 66 -0.06 -9.42 -9.67
C ALA A 66 -1.51 -9.90 -9.47
N GLU A 67 -2.01 -10.80 -10.33
CA GLU A 67 -3.38 -11.34 -10.20
C GLU A 67 -3.50 -12.27 -8.99
N GLU A 68 -2.47 -13.06 -8.69
CA GLU A 68 -2.46 -13.92 -7.51
C GLU A 68 -2.45 -13.08 -6.21
N ALA A 69 -1.62 -12.03 -6.17
CA ALA A 69 -1.55 -11.11 -5.04
C ALA A 69 -2.89 -10.39 -4.82
N ALA A 70 -3.50 -9.86 -5.89
CA ALA A 70 -4.80 -9.21 -5.80
C ALA A 70 -5.90 -10.17 -5.28
N ASN A 71 -5.90 -11.43 -5.73
CA ASN A 71 -6.83 -12.45 -5.23
C ASN A 71 -6.60 -12.76 -3.74
N LEU A 72 -5.35 -12.91 -3.31
CA LEU A 72 -5.03 -13.08 -1.89
C LEU A 72 -5.57 -11.90 -1.07
N TYR A 73 -5.19 -10.67 -1.42
CA TYR A 73 -5.54 -9.50 -0.63
C TYR A 73 -7.05 -9.29 -0.57
N THR A 74 -7.76 -9.46 -1.69
CA THR A 74 -9.22 -9.30 -1.71
C THR A 74 -9.96 -10.41 -0.96
N SER A 75 -9.32 -11.56 -0.72
CA SER A 75 -9.87 -12.61 0.16
C SER A 75 -9.62 -12.36 1.66
N VAL A 76 -8.60 -11.55 1.99
CA VAL A 76 -8.21 -11.26 3.38
C VAL A 76 -9.00 -10.09 3.97
N PHE A 77 -9.31 -9.08 3.17
CA PHE A 77 -10.01 -7.87 3.61
C PHE A 77 -11.52 -7.93 3.33
N ALA A 78 -12.34 -7.63 4.33
CA ALA A 78 -13.79 -7.56 4.20
C ALA A 78 -14.21 -6.21 3.59
N ASN A 79 -14.86 -6.21 2.42
CA ASN A 79 -15.09 -5.05 1.53
C ASN A 79 -13.94 -4.78 0.54
N SER A 80 -13.60 -5.84 -0.18
CA SER A 80 -12.57 -5.83 -1.21
C SER A 80 -13.06 -6.47 -2.49
N LYS A 81 -12.48 -6.05 -3.62
CA LYS A 81 -12.80 -6.61 -4.93
C LYS A 81 -11.67 -6.36 -5.93
N ILE A 82 -11.57 -7.25 -6.92
CA ILE A 82 -10.86 -6.96 -8.16
C ILE A 82 -11.74 -6.04 -9.00
N THR A 83 -11.18 -4.96 -9.53
CA THR A 83 -11.90 -3.96 -10.34
C THR A 83 -11.66 -4.14 -11.84
N PHE A 84 -10.46 -4.59 -12.24
CA PHE A 84 -10.18 -4.98 -13.61
C PHE A 84 -8.98 -5.92 -13.69
N VAL A 85 -8.91 -6.70 -14.78
CA VAL A 85 -7.73 -7.46 -15.19
C VAL A 85 -7.39 -7.08 -16.62
N GLN A 86 -6.23 -6.46 -16.81
CA GLN A 86 -5.72 -6.07 -18.11
C GLN A 86 -4.67 -7.08 -18.57
N ARG A 87 -4.86 -7.63 -19.76
CA ARG A 87 -3.97 -8.62 -20.36
C ARG A 87 -3.20 -8.01 -21.53
N TYR A 88 -2.01 -8.52 -21.79
CA TYR A 88 -1.25 -8.16 -22.99
C TYR A 88 -2.03 -8.57 -24.24
N SER A 89 -2.02 -7.69 -25.25
CA SER A 89 -2.48 -8.02 -26.60
C SER A 89 -1.28 -8.40 -27.48
N ASP A 90 -1.52 -8.71 -28.75
CA ASP A 90 -0.45 -8.88 -29.72
C ASP A 90 0.36 -7.60 -29.97
N ALA A 91 -0.24 -6.43 -29.70
CA ALA A 91 0.38 -5.15 -29.96
C ALA A 91 1.52 -4.87 -28.97
N GLY A 92 2.72 -4.59 -29.48
CA GLY A 92 3.88 -4.28 -28.68
C GLY A 92 4.67 -5.51 -28.22
N LYS A 93 4.27 -6.73 -28.62
CA LYS A 93 4.95 -7.99 -28.25
C LYS A 93 6.45 -7.95 -28.59
N GLU A 94 6.80 -7.39 -29.73
CA GLU A 94 8.18 -7.19 -30.18
C GLU A 94 8.99 -6.22 -29.29
N THR A 95 8.31 -5.34 -28.55
CA THR A 95 8.91 -4.37 -27.64
C THR A 95 9.00 -4.89 -26.21
N HIS A 96 7.90 -5.41 -25.66
CA HIS A 96 7.84 -5.85 -24.26
C HIS A 96 8.12 -7.34 -24.05
N GLY A 97 8.13 -8.16 -25.11
CA GLY A 97 8.47 -9.59 -25.06
C GLY A 97 7.51 -10.44 -24.23
N ARG A 98 6.26 -10.00 -24.04
CA ARG A 98 5.25 -10.71 -23.23
C ARG A 98 4.26 -11.42 -24.13
N GLU A 99 3.86 -12.61 -23.72
CA GLU A 99 2.89 -13.41 -24.46
C GLU A 99 1.48 -12.81 -24.36
N PRO A 100 0.75 -12.68 -25.49
CA PRO A 100 -0.64 -12.24 -25.47
C PRO A 100 -1.50 -13.10 -24.54
N GLY A 101 -2.46 -12.47 -23.86
CA GLY A 101 -3.32 -13.12 -22.88
C GLY A 101 -2.72 -13.25 -21.47
N THR A 102 -1.41 -13.05 -21.30
CA THR A 102 -0.81 -12.96 -19.96
C THR A 102 -1.20 -11.65 -19.27
N VAL A 103 -1.27 -11.65 -17.94
CA VAL A 103 -1.69 -10.47 -17.17
C VAL A 103 -0.61 -9.39 -17.21
N MET A 104 -1.01 -8.18 -17.60
CA MET A 104 -0.19 -6.98 -17.52
C MET A 104 -0.43 -6.23 -16.21
N ALA A 105 -1.69 -5.90 -15.92
CA ALA A 105 -2.05 -5.14 -14.74
C ALA A 105 -3.38 -5.59 -14.15
N VAL A 106 -3.53 -5.45 -12.83
CA VAL A 106 -4.76 -5.81 -12.10
C VAL A 106 -5.13 -4.64 -11.20
N GLY A 107 -6.34 -4.11 -11.38
CA GLY A 107 -6.92 -3.16 -10.43
C GLY A 107 -7.63 -3.91 -9.32
N PHE A 108 -7.45 -3.48 -8.08
CA PHE A 108 -8.18 -4.02 -6.94
C PHE A 108 -8.40 -2.97 -5.86
N GLU A 109 -9.38 -3.21 -4.98
CA GLU A 109 -9.70 -2.34 -3.85
C GLU A 109 -9.59 -3.11 -2.53
N LEU A 110 -8.90 -2.52 -1.55
CA LEU A 110 -8.83 -3.01 -0.17
C LEU A 110 -9.55 -2.03 0.75
N ASN A 111 -10.70 -2.43 1.32
CA ASN A 111 -11.56 -1.54 2.11
C ASN A 111 -11.82 -0.18 1.43
N GLY A 112 -12.08 -0.20 0.12
CA GLY A 112 -12.31 1.01 -0.70
C GLY A 112 -11.06 1.83 -1.07
N HIS A 113 -9.86 1.39 -0.69
CA HIS A 113 -8.59 1.97 -1.15
C HIS A 113 -8.16 1.33 -2.47
N PRO A 114 -7.94 2.10 -3.55
CA PRO A 114 -7.60 1.57 -4.85
C PRO A 114 -6.10 1.22 -4.96
N PHE A 115 -5.83 0.10 -5.61
CA PHE A 115 -4.50 -0.38 -5.95
C PHE A 115 -4.44 -0.83 -7.40
N VAL A 116 -3.24 -0.81 -7.96
CA VAL A 116 -2.90 -1.49 -9.21
C VAL A 116 -1.71 -2.40 -8.94
N GLY A 117 -1.81 -3.67 -9.27
CA GLY A 117 -0.67 -4.57 -9.41
C GLY A 117 -0.19 -4.58 -10.86
N LEU A 118 1.10 -4.33 -11.10
CA LEU A 118 1.72 -4.31 -12.42
C LEU A 118 2.75 -5.44 -12.54
N ASN A 119 2.58 -6.32 -13.53
CA ASN A 119 3.56 -7.35 -13.86
C ASN A 119 4.70 -6.78 -14.72
N GLY A 120 5.61 -6.06 -14.08
CA GLY A 120 6.73 -5.40 -14.76
C GLY A 120 7.99 -6.27 -14.91
N GLY A 121 8.09 -7.36 -14.14
CA GLY A 121 9.25 -8.26 -14.15
C GLY A 121 10.15 -8.14 -12.91
N PRO A 122 11.28 -8.86 -12.85
CA PRO A 122 12.09 -9.03 -11.63
C PRO A 122 13.01 -7.84 -11.29
N GLN A 123 12.97 -6.74 -12.04
CA GLN A 123 13.93 -5.64 -11.95
C GLN A 123 13.80 -4.86 -10.64
N PHE A 124 12.58 -4.72 -10.13
CA PHE A 124 12.29 -4.03 -8.88
C PHE A 124 11.71 -5.00 -7.87
N ARG A 125 12.13 -4.85 -6.61
CA ARG A 125 11.70 -5.68 -5.48
C ARG A 125 11.19 -4.80 -4.36
N PHE A 126 10.21 -5.30 -3.63
CA PHE A 126 9.73 -4.64 -2.44
C PHE A 126 10.80 -4.59 -1.35
N SER A 127 10.77 -3.51 -0.59
CA SER A 127 11.51 -3.33 0.65
C SER A 127 10.58 -2.69 1.67
N GLU A 128 11.01 -2.69 2.92
CA GLU A 128 10.26 -2.15 4.06
C GLU A 128 10.06 -0.62 3.97
N ALA A 129 10.66 0.03 2.97
CA ALA A 129 10.53 1.47 2.70
C ALA A 129 9.08 1.88 2.39
N ILE A 130 8.27 0.98 1.84
CA ILE A 130 6.82 1.13 1.75
C ILE A 130 6.18 -0.06 2.46
N SER A 131 5.23 0.22 3.35
CA SER A 131 4.45 -0.80 4.03
C SER A 131 3.01 -0.35 4.22
N PHE A 132 2.12 -1.32 4.36
CA PHE A 132 0.71 -1.09 4.67
C PHE A 132 0.43 -1.41 6.13
N GLN A 133 -0.02 -0.41 6.87
CA GLN A 133 -0.39 -0.58 8.27
C GLN A 133 -1.88 -0.92 8.37
N ILE A 134 -2.17 -1.99 9.10
CA ILE A 134 -3.51 -2.49 9.38
C ILE A 134 -3.76 -2.28 10.87
N ASP A 135 -4.81 -1.54 11.18
CA ASP A 135 -5.24 -1.27 12.54
C ASP A 135 -6.21 -2.35 12.99
N CYS A 136 -5.81 -3.12 14.00
CA CYS A 136 -6.58 -4.24 14.52
C CYS A 136 -7.24 -3.86 15.85
N VAL A 137 -8.55 -4.07 15.99
CA VAL A 137 -9.28 -3.68 17.21
C VAL A 137 -9.15 -4.71 18.34
N ASP A 138 -8.87 -5.96 17.99
CA ASP A 138 -8.72 -7.05 18.95
C ASP A 138 -7.69 -8.10 18.47
N GLN A 139 -7.47 -9.12 19.30
CA GLN A 139 -6.50 -10.17 19.01
C GLN A 139 -6.93 -11.06 17.84
N ALA A 140 -8.24 -11.22 17.61
CA ALA A 140 -8.74 -12.04 16.52
C ALA A 140 -8.42 -11.42 15.16
N GLU A 141 -8.52 -10.09 15.04
CA GLU A 141 -8.06 -9.39 13.84
C GLU A 141 -6.54 -9.48 13.66
N VAL A 142 -5.77 -9.31 14.74
CA VAL A 142 -4.31 -9.46 14.69
C VAL A 142 -3.94 -10.85 14.17
N ASP A 143 -4.55 -11.90 14.71
CA ASP A 143 -4.29 -13.28 14.31
C ASP A 143 -4.71 -13.52 12.86
N HIS A 144 -5.90 -13.06 12.45
CA HIS A 144 -6.39 -13.18 11.08
C HIS A 144 -5.44 -12.57 10.05
N PHE A 145 -5.07 -11.30 10.22
CA PHE A 145 -4.20 -10.61 9.27
C PHE A 145 -2.77 -11.16 9.31
N TRP A 146 -2.23 -11.43 10.50
CA TRP A 146 -0.89 -11.97 10.64
C TRP A 146 -0.76 -13.33 9.96
N ASP A 147 -1.69 -14.24 10.24
CA ASP A 147 -1.61 -15.60 9.73
C ASP A 147 -1.86 -15.64 8.22
N LYS A 148 -2.84 -14.86 7.71
CA LYS A 148 -3.17 -14.84 6.27
C LYS A 148 -2.13 -14.15 5.40
N LEU A 149 -1.56 -13.03 5.87
CA LEU A 149 -0.56 -12.28 5.09
C LEU A 149 0.85 -12.85 5.29
N GLY A 150 1.13 -13.46 6.45
CA GLY A 150 2.41 -14.09 6.74
C GLY A 150 2.61 -15.46 6.09
N GLU A 151 1.54 -16.12 5.61
CA GLU A 151 1.61 -17.44 4.98
C GLU A 151 2.53 -17.44 3.74
N GLY A 152 3.61 -18.22 3.81
CA GLY A 152 4.62 -18.32 2.75
C GLY A 152 5.54 -17.09 2.64
N GLY A 153 5.46 -16.16 3.59
CA GLY A 153 6.28 -14.96 3.66
C GLY A 153 7.67 -15.18 4.26
N ASP A 154 8.47 -14.12 4.29
CA ASP A 154 9.82 -14.14 4.87
C ASP A 154 9.78 -13.84 6.38
N ASP A 155 9.88 -14.89 7.19
CA ASP A 155 9.90 -14.79 8.66
C ASP A 155 11.09 -14.00 9.21
N ALA A 156 12.19 -13.84 8.46
CA ALA A 156 13.32 -13.01 8.88
C ALA A 156 12.98 -11.50 8.90
N LYS A 157 11.95 -11.11 8.15
CA LYS A 157 11.41 -9.74 8.14
C LYS A 157 10.36 -9.51 9.22
N SER A 158 9.96 -10.57 9.94
CA SER A 158 8.91 -10.48 10.95
C SER A 158 9.43 -9.97 12.28
N ARG A 159 8.99 -8.77 12.71
CA ARG A 159 9.37 -8.15 13.99
C ARG A 159 8.45 -6.99 14.36
N CYS A 160 8.08 -6.87 15.63
CA CYS A 160 7.27 -5.75 16.15
C CYS A 160 5.96 -5.51 15.37
N GLY A 161 5.25 -6.55 14.97
CA GLY A 161 4.04 -6.45 14.15
C GLY A 161 4.29 -6.29 12.65
N TRP A 162 5.55 -6.21 12.20
CA TRP A 162 5.88 -6.24 10.78
C TRP A 162 5.95 -7.67 10.26
N LEU A 163 5.57 -7.87 9.01
CA LEU A 163 5.81 -9.07 8.22
C LEU A 163 5.98 -8.70 6.74
N ALA A 164 6.53 -9.61 5.94
CA ALA A 164 6.46 -9.54 4.49
C ALA A 164 5.69 -10.75 3.96
N ASP A 165 4.76 -10.53 3.05
CA ASP A 165 3.99 -11.62 2.45
C ASP A 165 4.82 -12.44 1.44
N ARG A 166 4.22 -13.50 0.88
CA ARG A 166 4.89 -14.37 -0.11
C ARG A 166 5.31 -13.66 -1.41
N PHE A 167 4.82 -12.45 -1.66
CA PHE A 167 5.21 -11.61 -2.80
C PHE A 167 6.25 -10.55 -2.40
N GLY A 168 6.60 -10.47 -1.11
CA GLY A 168 7.57 -9.55 -0.55
C GLY A 168 7.00 -8.19 -0.11
N VAL A 169 5.69 -7.96 -0.21
CA VAL A 169 5.06 -6.70 0.23
C VAL A 169 5.09 -6.63 1.76
N SER A 170 5.52 -5.50 2.30
CA SER A 170 5.61 -5.29 3.74
C SER A 170 4.27 -4.83 4.34
N TRP A 171 3.88 -5.48 5.43
CA TRP A 171 2.67 -5.20 6.19
C TRP A 171 3.00 -4.94 7.66
N GLN A 172 2.22 -4.09 8.32
CA GLN A 172 2.29 -3.86 9.76
C GLN A 172 0.92 -4.18 10.35
N VAL A 173 0.81 -5.28 11.09
CA VAL A 173 -0.41 -5.70 11.78
C VAL A 173 -0.34 -5.14 13.20
N ILE A 174 -1.01 -4.00 13.44
CA ILE A 174 -0.83 -3.19 14.64
C ILE A 174 -2.14 -3.13 15.43
N PRO A 175 -2.19 -3.65 16.67
CA PRO A 175 -3.30 -3.39 17.57
C PRO A 175 -3.45 -1.89 17.83
N THR A 176 -4.68 -1.37 17.74
CA THR A 176 -4.96 0.05 18.00
C THR A 176 -4.50 0.46 19.40
N VAL A 177 -4.72 -0.39 20.41
CA VAL A 177 -4.31 -0.15 21.79
C VAL A 177 -2.79 0.02 21.96
N LEU A 178 -1.97 -0.62 21.12
CA LEU A 178 -0.52 -0.43 21.17
C LEU A 178 -0.14 1.01 20.81
N LYS A 179 -0.81 1.63 19.84
CA LYS A 179 -0.54 3.03 19.47
C LYS A 179 -0.80 3.97 20.65
N ASP A 180 -1.91 3.73 21.37
CA ASP A 180 -2.28 4.50 22.55
C ASP A 180 -1.26 4.31 23.69
N MET A 181 -0.82 3.06 23.93
CA MET A 181 0.21 2.75 24.92
C MET A 181 1.53 3.48 24.64
N LEU A 182 2.00 3.47 23.39
CA LEU A 182 3.25 4.11 23.00
C LEU A 182 3.19 5.65 23.05
N ALA A 183 2.00 6.21 22.80
CA ALA A 183 1.72 7.64 22.86
C ALA A 183 1.37 8.14 24.28
N ALA A 184 1.29 7.25 25.28
CA ALA A 184 0.91 7.61 26.63
C ALA A 184 1.84 8.68 27.25
N THR A 185 1.25 9.59 28.02
CA THR A 185 1.97 10.65 28.74
C THR A 185 2.83 10.08 29.87
N ASP A 186 2.39 8.99 30.50
CA ASP A 186 3.20 8.21 31.44
C ASP A 186 4.29 7.45 30.66
N ARG A 187 5.48 8.04 30.65
CA ARG A 187 6.64 7.49 29.92
C ARG A 187 7.11 6.17 30.49
N ALA A 188 6.98 5.93 31.79
CA ALA A 188 7.41 4.67 32.40
C ALA A 188 6.51 3.51 31.95
N ARG A 189 5.20 3.74 31.79
CA ARG A 189 4.27 2.75 31.21
C ARG A 189 4.55 2.52 29.73
N ALA A 190 4.71 3.60 28.96
CA ALA A 190 5.03 3.53 27.53
C ALA A 190 6.35 2.78 27.25
N ASP A 191 7.37 2.99 28.09
CA ASP A 191 8.67 2.31 27.96
C ASP A 191 8.55 0.79 28.20
N ARG A 192 7.70 0.36 29.15
CA ARG A 192 7.44 -1.08 29.37
C ARG A 192 6.73 -1.72 28.18
N ALA A 193 5.70 -1.07 27.65
CA ALA A 193 5.02 -1.53 26.43
C ALA A 193 5.98 -1.60 25.23
N THR A 194 6.83 -0.57 25.05
CA THR A 194 7.86 -0.54 24.01
C THR A 194 8.82 -1.72 24.15
N LYS A 195 9.32 -1.98 25.36
CA LYS A 195 10.24 -3.09 25.62
C LYS A 195 9.59 -4.45 25.34
N ALA A 196 8.32 -4.63 25.72
CA ALA A 196 7.56 -5.84 25.42
C ALA A 196 7.42 -6.04 23.90
N MET A 197 6.96 -5.01 23.17
CA MET A 197 6.81 -5.01 21.72
C MET A 197 8.12 -5.38 21.00
N MET A 198 9.27 -4.84 21.44
CA MET A 198 10.57 -5.13 20.82
C MET A 198 10.99 -6.61 20.90
N GLY A 199 10.43 -7.37 21.84
CA GLY A 199 10.66 -8.81 21.97
C GLY A 199 9.71 -9.67 21.13
N MET A 200 8.76 -9.06 20.41
CA MET A 200 7.68 -9.77 19.72
C MET A 200 7.88 -9.78 18.20
N LYS A 201 7.32 -10.82 17.57
CA LYS A 201 7.04 -10.83 16.12
C LYS A 201 5.58 -10.46 15.90
N LYS A 202 4.68 -11.43 16.07
CA LYS A 202 3.24 -11.18 16.23
C LYS A 202 2.99 -10.51 17.57
N LEU A 203 2.14 -9.50 17.57
CA LEU A 203 1.82 -8.74 18.78
C LEU A 203 0.72 -9.44 19.57
N ASP A 204 0.95 -9.60 20.87
CA ASP A 204 -0.02 -10.13 21.82
C ASP A 204 -0.55 -8.97 22.67
N ILE A 205 -1.84 -8.66 22.52
CA ILE A 205 -2.47 -7.52 23.19
C ILE A 205 -2.44 -7.68 24.71
N ALA A 206 -2.67 -8.89 25.23
CA ALA A 206 -2.72 -9.12 26.66
C ALA A 206 -1.33 -8.96 27.30
N VAL A 207 -0.28 -9.46 26.65
CA VAL A 207 1.11 -9.29 27.13
C VAL A 207 1.53 -7.83 27.07
N LEU A 208 1.15 -7.10 26.00
CA LEU A 208 1.40 -5.66 25.90
C LEU A 208 0.71 -4.88 27.02
N GLN A 209 -0.57 -5.19 27.29
CA GLN A 209 -1.34 -4.55 28.36
C GLN A 209 -0.76 -4.85 29.73
N GLN A 210 -0.39 -6.10 29.99
CA GLN A 210 0.27 -6.49 31.24
C GLN A 210 1.57 -5.70 31.46
N ALA A 211 2.41 -5.61 30.43
CA ALA A 211 3.65 -4.82 30.51
C ALA A 211 3.35 -3.33 30.76
N PHE A 212 2.34 -2.77 30.09
CA PHE A 212 1.95 -1.37 30.24
C PHE A 212 1.42 -1.04 31.64
N ASP A 213 0.70 -1.96 32.27
CA ASP A 213 0.09 -1.74 33.59
C ASP A 213 1.11 -1.89 34.74
N GLY A 214 2.14 -2.74 34.58
CA GLY A 214 3.24 -2.88 35.53
C GLY A 214 3.12 -4.11 36.41
#